data_AF-A0A2H0RHM6-F1
#
_entry.id   AF-A0A2H0RHM6-F1
#
_cell.length_a   1.000
_cell.length_b   1.000
_cell.length_c   1.000
_cell.angle_alpha   90.00
_cell.angle_beta   90.00
_cell.angle_gamma   90.00
#
_symmetry.space_group_name_H-M   'P 1'
#
loop_
_entity.id
_entity.type
_entity.pdbx_description
1 polymer ?
#
loop_
_entity_poly.entity_id
_entity_poly.type
_entity_poly.pdbx_seq_one_letter_code
_entity_poly.pdbx_strand_id
1 'polypeptide(L)'
;MALSVVIWCHRCGEHCEVWESSGGSPRRFCDDCQKKLDEEAWLEHLKKLRQLTPDERLERIERRLYEQELHPRTGWSDLPRL
;
A
#
# COMPACT_ATOMS: atom_id res chain seq x y z
N MET A 1 -19.29 -0.01 11.59
CA MET A 1 -20.07 -0.98 10.79
C MET A 1 -19.61 -0.81 9.35
N ALA A 2 -19.16 -1.89 8.70
CA ALA A 2 -18.85 -1.83 7.27
C ALA A 2 -20.18 -1.86 6.51
N LEU A 3 -20.32 -0.97 5.53
CA LEU A 3 -21.46 -0.97 4.62
C LEU A 3 -20.99 -1.57 3.29
N SER A 4 -21.76 -2.50 2.73
CA SER A 4 -21.53 -2.91 1.36
C SER A 4 -22.16 -1.90 0.41
N VAL A 5 -21.42 -1.56 -0.65
CA VAL A 5 -21.87 -0.66 -1.71
C VAL A 5 -21.55 -1.30 -3.05
N VAL A 6 -22.41 -1.09 -4.04
CA VAL A 6 -22.16 -1.55 -5.41
C VAL A 6 -21.48 -0.43 -6.18
N ILE A 7 -20.31 -0.72 -6.76
CA ILE A 7 -19.54 0.21 -7.58
C ILE A 7 -19.38 -0.33 -8.99
N TRP A 8 -19.17 0.55 -9.96
CA TRP A 8 -18.62 0.17 -11.26
C TRP A 8 -17.09 0.13 -11.14
N CYS A 9 -16.49 -1.04 -11.31
CA CYS A 9 -15.03 -1.19 -11.30
C CYS A 9 -14.42 -0.68 -12.61
N HIS A 10 -13.52 0.30 -12.52
CA HIS A 10 -12.83 0.90 -13.69
C HIS A 10 -11.84 -0.05 -14.38
N ARG A 11 -11.48 -1.17 -13.74
CA ARG A 11 -10.49 -2.13 -14.27
C ARG A 11 -11.15 -3.30 -15.00
N CYS A 12 -12.14 -3.96 -14.39
CA CYS A 12 -12.85 -5.07 -15.04
C CYS A 12 -14.09 -4.64 -15.82
N GLY A 13 -14.61 -3.43 -15.59
CA GLY A 13 -15.81 -2.92 -16.27
C GLY A 13 -17.13 -3.47 -15.73
N GLU A 14 -17.10 -4.26 -14.65
CA GLU A 14 -18.28 -4.88 -14.05
C GLU A 14 -18.77 -4.10 -12.83
N HIS A 15 -20.04 -4.31 -12.48
CA HIS A 15 -20.61 -3.86 -11.21
C HIS A 15 -20.26 -4.85 -10.11
N CYS A 16 -19.56 -4.39 -9.09
CA CYS A 16 -19.08 -5.23 -8.00
C CYS A 16 -19.54 -4.68 -6.66
N GLU A 17 -19.88 -5.57 -5.73
CA GLU A 17 -20.11 -5.22 -4.33
C GLU A 17 -18.76 -5.10 -3.61
N VAL A 18 -18.54 -3.97 -2.94
CA VAL A 18 -17.34 -3.69 -2.14
C VAL A 18 -17.72 -3.25 -0.74
N TRP A 19 -16.83 -3.52 0.21
CA TRP A 19 -17.01 -3.10 1.59
C TRP A 19 -16.32 -1.76 1.84
N GLU A 20 -17.08 -0.76 2.25
CA GLU A 20 -16.54 0.55 2.64
C GLU A 20 -16.65 0.73 4.16
N SER A 21 -15.54 1.17 4.76
CA SER A 21 -15.52 1.71 6.10
C SER A 21 -16.22 3.08 6.07
N SER A 22 -17.17 3.30 6.98
CA SER A 22 -17.89 4.56 7.12
C SER A 22 -16.90 5.73 7.27
N GLY A 23 -16.78 6.57 6.23
CA GLY A 23 -15.84 7.70 6.14
C GLY A 23 -14.74 7.57 5.08
N GLY A 24 -14.70 6.47 4.32
CA GLY A 24 -13.76 6.28 3.22
C GLY A 24 -14.02 7.16 1.99
N SER A 25 -12.97 7.40 1.20
CA SER A 25 -13.10 7.97 -0.14
C SER A 25 -13.74 6.95 -1.11
N PRO A 26 -14.55 7.38 -2.10
CA PRO A 26 -15.25 6.49 -3.00
C PRO A 26 -14.30 5.55 -3.73
N ARG A 27 -14.57 4.23 -3.67
CA ARG A 27 -13.75 3.24 -4.36
C ARG A 27 -14.01 3.23 -5.87
N ARG A 28 -12.93 3.11 -6.64
CA ARG A 28 -12.95 3.01 -8.12
C ARG A 28 -12.74 1.60 -8.65
N PHE A 29 -12.26 0.70 -7.79
CA PHE A 29 -11.87 -0.66 -8.15
C PHE A 29 -12.53 -1.64 -7.17
N CYS A 30 -12.98 -2.78 -7.68
CA CYS A 30 -13.41 -3.89 -6.84
C CYS A 30 -12.24 -4.46 -6.04
N ASP A 31 -12.53 -5.21 -4.97
CA ASP A 31 -11.50 -5.77 -4.07
C ASP A 31 -10.45 -6.59 -4.82
N ASP A 32 -10.87 -7.44 -5.76
CA ASP A 32 -9.96 -8.26 -6.56
C ASP A 32 -9.05 -7.42 -7.48
N CYS A 33 -9.61 -6.37 -8.09
CA CYS A 33 -8.85 -5.48 -8.97
C CYS A 33 -7.88 -4.61 -8.17
N GLN A 34 -8.29 -4.15 -6.99
CA GLN A 34 -7.46 -3.40 -6.06
C GLN A 34 -6.28 -4.26 -5.58
N LYS A 35 -6.56 -5.50 -5.16
CA LYS A 35 -5.52 -6.44 -4.71
C LYS A 35 -4.45 -6.68 -5.78
N LYS A 36 -4.85 -6.86 -7.04
CA LYS A 36 -3.92 -7.00 -8.16
C LYS A 36 -3.08 -5.74 -8.39
N LEU A 37 -3.67 -4.54 -8.27
CA LEU A 37 -2.92 -3.27 -8.37
C LEU A 37 -1.88 -3.16 -7.25
N ASP A 38 -2.26 -3.52 -6.03
CA ASP A 38 -1.37 -3.47 -4.87
C ASP A 38 -0.21 -4.47 -5.02
N GLU A 39 -0.49 -5.69 -5.52
CA GLU A 39 0.54 -6.68 -5.85
C GLU A 39 1.49 -6.21 -6.96
N GLU A 40 0.96 -5.60 -8.03
CA GLU A 40 1.78 -5.02 -9.12
C GLU A 40 2.66 -3.88 -8.60
N ALA A 41 2.11 -2.97 -7.79
CA ALA A 41 2.84 -1.88 -7.17
C ALA A 41 3.94 -2.40 -6.23
N TRP A 42 3.65 -3.45 -5.47
CA TRP A 42 4.61 -4.11 -4.60
C TRP A 42 5.75 -4.76 -5.39
N LEU A 43 5.44 -5.51 -6.45
CA LEU A 43 6.44 -6.13 -7.32
C LEU A 43 7.33 -5.07 -7.99
N GLU A 44 6.75 -3.96 -8.44
CA GLU A 44 7.50 -2.85 -9.03
C GLU A 44 8.39 -2.16 -7.99
N HIS A 45 7.92 -2.00 -6.76
CA HIS A 45 8.73 -1.53 -5.65
C HIS A 45 9.94 -2.45 -5.39
N LEU A 46 9.72 -3.76 -5.36
CA LEU A 46 10.78 -4.76 -5.17
C LEU A 46 11.80 -4.73 -6.31
N LYS A 47 11.36 -4.56 -7.57
CA LYS A 47 12.28 -4.40 -8.71
C LYS A 47 13.18 -3.18 -8.52
N LYS A 48 12.61 -2.04 -8.15
CA LYS A 48 13.37 -0.81 -7.87
C LYS A 48 14.39 -1.05 -6.75
N LEU A 49 14.00 -1.73 -5.68
CA LEU A 49 14.93 -2.07 -4.59
C LEU A 49 16.07 -3.00 -5.02
N ARG A 50 15.84 -3.92 -5.96
CA ARG A 50 16.89 -4.79 -6.52
C ARG A 50 17.85 -4.04 -7.44
N GLN A 51 17.41 -2.97 -8.07
CA GLN A 51 18.24 -2.13 -8.94
C GLN A 51 19.17 -1.20 -8.14
N LEU A 52 18.86 -0.93 -6.87
CA LEU A 52 19.71 -0.13 -6.01
C LEU A 52 21.02 -0.85 -5.71
N THR A 53 22.12 -0.10 -5.75
CA THR A 53 23.41 -0.59 -5.29
C THR A 53 23.37 -0.86 -3.77
N PRO A 54 24.27 -1.71 -3.24
CA PRO A 54 24.38 -1.92 -1.79
C PRO A 54 24.52 -0.60 -1.01
N ASP A 55 25.25 0.38 -1.56
CA ASP A 55 25.49 1.68 -0.92
C ASP A 55 24.23 2.55 -0.89
N GLU A 56 23.47 2.60 -1.98
CA GLU A 56 22.18 3.32 -2.03
C GLU A 56 21.14 2.69 -1.09
N ARG A 57 21.18 1.36 -0.92
CA ARG A 57 20.32 0.66 0.03
C ARG A 57 20.69 1.02 1.46
N LEU A 58 21.98 1.13 1.77
CA LEU A 58 22.48 1.50 3.08
C LEU A 58 22.09 2.94 3.43
N GLU A 59 22.33 3.90 2.54
CA GLU A 59 21.97 5.31 2.74
C GLU A 59 20.46 5.48 3.01
N ARG A 60 19.61 4.70 2.31
CA ARG A 60 18.16 4.71 2.53
C ARG A 60 17.73 4.08 3.86
N ILE A 61 18.52 3.15 4.41
CA ILE A 61 18.28 2.57 5.74
C ILE A 61 18.74 3.57 6.81
N GLU A 62 19.95 4.12 6.66
CA GLU A 62 20.52 5.11 7.57
C GLU A 62 19.62 6.35 7.70
N ARG A 63 19.13 6.88 6.57
CA ARG A 63 18.18 8.01 6.59
C ARG A 63 16.90 7.69 7.34
N ARG A 64 16.35 6.48 7.17
CA ARG A 64 15.13 6.05 7.87
C ARG A 64 15.36 5.87 9.37
N LEU A 65 16.51 5.31 9.76
CA LEU A 65 16.90 5.18 11.16
C LEU A 65 17.07 6.57 11.80
N TYR A 66 17.74 7.48 11.11
CA TYR A 66 17.92 8.86 11.56
C TYR A 66 16.59 9.62 11.71
N GLU A 67 15.69 9.50 10.73
CA GLU A 67 14.33 10.06 10.81
C GLU A 67 13.53 9.47 11.98
N GLN A 68 13.70 8.18 12.29
CA GLN A 68 13.08 7.53 13.45
C GLN A 68 13.66 8.02 14.79
N GLU A 69 14.96 8.26 14.87
CA GLU A 69 15.62 8.79 16.07
C GLU A 69 15.26 10.26 16.33
N LEU A 70 15.10 11.06 15.27
CA LEU A 70 14.67 12.47 15.34
C LEU A 70 13.18 12.65 15.63
N HIS A 71 12.35 11.73 15.12
CA HIS A 71 10.91 11.73 15.32
C HIS A 71 10.45 10.41 15.95
N PRO A 72 10.74 10.19 17.24
CA PRO A 72 10.25 9.03 17.97
C PRO A 72 8.73 9.19 18.22
N ARG A 73 7.90 8.97 17.20
CA ARG A 73 6.44 8.94 17.35
C ARG A 73 5.95 7.50 17.35
N THR A 74 5.76 7.01 18.57
CA THR A 74 4.58 6.27 19.05
C THR A 74 3.79 5.51 17.98
N GLY A 75 3.97 4.19 17.91
CA GLY A 75 3.04 3.31 17.18
C GLY A 75 3.75 2.29 16.32
N TRP A 76 4.23 1.22 16.96
CA TRP A 76 4.61 0.00 16.27
C TRP A 76 3.35 -0.66 15.71
N SER A 77 2.93 -0.33 14.48
CA SER A 77 1.83 -1.07 13.83
C SER A 77 2.06 -1.42 12.36
N ASP A 78 2.93 -0.73 11.63
CA ASP A 78 2.96 -0.87 10.16
C ASP A 78 4.32 -1.26 9.58
N LEU A 79 4.93 -2.31 10.12
CA LEU A 79 5.99 -3.04 9.41
C LEU A 79 5.50 -4.44 9.07
N PRO A 80 5.41 -4.83 7.77
CA PRO A 80 5.27 -6.23 7.41
C PRO A 80 6.51 -6.95 7.90
N ARG A 81 6.30 -7.95 8.77
CA ARG A 81 7.37 -8.87 9.18
C ARG A 81 7.90 -9.56 7.93
N LEU A 82 9.22 -9.43 7.72
CA LEU A 82 9.99 -10.16 6.71
C LEU A 82 9.76 -11.66 6.83
#